data_AF-A0A3Z4X654-F1
#
_entry.id   AF-A0A3Z4X654-F1
#
_cell.length_a   1.000
_cell.length_b   1.000
_cell.length_c   1.000
_cell.angle_alpha   90.00
_cell.angle_beta   90.00
_cell.angle_gamma   90.00
#
_symmetry.space_group_name_H-M   'P 1'
#
loop_
_entity.id
_entity.type
_entity.pdbx_description
1 polymer ?
#
loop_
_entity_poly.entity_id
_entity_poly.type
_entity_poly.pdbx_seq_one_letter_code
_entity_poly.pdbx_strand_id
1 'polypeptide(L)'
;MSVTDKSLTNEEIRARYFQRDLPIDRHGNFMERIGAQDQGRTGFCALLHYHLIEGMSDKEALARMKLYEMSEIEANFTLKRTKEFIANVLEIDLDEIRGNLKSTARYIYEDVQKMLLELDHRYEDERHGYIEFEGSHFQADESSRTILGQYIQADTAPEYWLDTLNTKHSPFTVDQCKALLGAIVARDQVLHSAMADNKRQIRELAEKRDYTGLKTLSESLGM
;
A
#
# COMPACT_ATOMS: atom_id res chain seq x y z
N MET A 1 -2.00 -56.72 15.70
CA MET A 1 -1.67 -55.98 14.47
C MET A 1 -0.63 -54.93 14.82
N SER A 2 0.55 -55.00 14.21
CA SER A 2 1.64 -54.05 14.43
C SER A 2 1.25 -52.70 13.82
N VAL A 3 1.06 -51.69 14.65
CA VAL A 3 0.95 -50.29 14.19
C VAL A 3 2.36 -49.89 13.80
N THR A 4 2.68 -49.96 12.51
CA THR A 4 3.87 -49.30 11.99
C THR A 4 3.60 -47.81 12.02
N ASP A 5 4.04 -47.15 13.10
CA ASP A 5 4.11 -45.71 13.22
C ASP A 5 5.20 -45.21 12.26
N LYS A 6 4.87 -45.16 10.96
CA LYS A 6 5.76 -44.61 9.95
C LYS A 6 5.67 -43.10 10.04
N SER A 7 6.54 -42.50 10.85
CA SER A 7 6.79 -41.07 10.77
C SER A 7 7.14 -40.69 9.33
N LEU A 8 6.55 -39.60 8.86
CA LEU A 8 6.83 -39.09 7.52
C LEU A 8 8.33 -38.78 7.39
N THR A 9 8.86 -39.03 6.20
CA THR A 9 10.19 -38.59 5.82
C THR A 9 10.22 -37.07 5.67
N ASN A 10 11.41 -36.46 5.80
CA ASN A 10 11.56 -35.02 5.61
C ASN A 10 11.08 -34.57 4.22
N GLU A 11 11.29 -35.40 3.19
CA GLU A 11 10.85 -35.13 1.82
C GLU A 11 9.31 -35.11 1.71
N GLU A 12 8.62 -36.05 2.36
CA GLU A 12 7.16 -36.06 2.42
C GLU A 12 6.60 -34.86 3.19
N ILE A 13 7.22 -34.48 4.30
CA ILE A 13 6.81 -33.30 5.08
C ILE A 13 6.98 -32.03 4.25
N ARG A 14 8.13 -31.88 3.56
CA ARG A 14 8.41 -30.75 2.68
C ARG A 14 7.43 -30.68 1.51
N ALA A 15 7.14 -31.82 0.88
CA ALA A 15 6.17 -31.88 -0.21
C ALA A 15 4.78 -31.39 0.26
N ARG A 16 4.34 -31.81 1.45
CA ARG A 16 3.09 -31.33 2.05
C ARG A 16 3.10 -29.82 2.32
N TYR A 17 4.21 -29.29 2.83
CA TYR A 17 4.36 -27.85 3.07
C TYR A 17 4.12 -27.03 1.79
N PHE A 18 4.67 -27.47 0.65
CA PHE A 18 4.57 -26.74 -0.62
C PHE A 18 3.27 -27.00 -1.41
N GLN A 19 2.43 -27.97 -1.00
CA GLN A 19 1.12 -28.21 -1.61
C GLN A 19 0.08 -27.11 -1.31
N ARG A 20 0.32 -26.23 -0.32
CA ARG A 20 -0.41 -24.97 -0.02
C ARG A 20 -1.93 -25.06 0.28
N ASP A 21 -2.52 -26.25 0.37
CA ASP A 21 -3.97 -26.39 0.67
C ASP A 21 -4.33 -26.16 2.15
N LEU A 22 -3.56 -26.74 3.05
CA LEU A 22 -3.76 -26.67 4.51
C LEU A 22 -2.40 -26.48 5.22
N PRO A 23 -2.35 -25.69 6.31
CA PRO A 23 -1.15 -25.59 7.11
C PRO A 23 -0.80 -26.95 7.72
N ILE A 24 0.49 -27.17 7.96
CA ILE A 24 1.00 -28.38 8.61
C ILE A 24 1.77 -28.01 9.88
N ASP A 25 1.82 -28.91 10.85
CA ASP A 25 2.75 -28.80 11.97
C ASP A 25 4.18 -29.26 11.58
N ARG A 26 5.12 -29.20 12.52
CA ARG A 26 6.52 -29.65 12.33
C ARG A 26 6.67 -31.17 12.11
N HIS A 27 5.59 -31.94 12.25
CA HIS A 27 5.55 -33.38 12.00
C HIS A 27 4.89 -33.73 10.66
N GLY A 28 4.38 -32.74 9.92
CA GLY A 28 3.70 -32.93 8.64
C GLY A 28 2.22 -33.28 8.75
N ASN A 29 1.62 -33.11 9.93
CA ASN A 29 0.19 -33.29 10.13
C ASN A 29 -0.55 -32.04 9.66
N PHE A 30 -1.60 -32.22 8.85
CA PHE A 30 -2.46 -31.12 8.44
C PHE A 30 -3.23 -30.57 9.64
N MET A 31 -3.31 -29.25 9.69
CA MET A 31 -4.06 -28.48 10.69
C MET A 31 -5.29 -27.88 10.00
N GLU A 32 -6.43 -27.83 10.69
CA GLU A 32 -7.67 -27.26 10.14
C GLU A 32 -7.54 -25.76 9.83
N ARG A 33 -8.32 -25.26 8.87
CA ARG A 33 -8.25 -23.86 8.36
C ARG A 33 -8.48 -22.81 9.46
N ILE A 34 -7.38 -22.15 9.80
CA ILE A 34 -7.16 -20.79 10.34
C ILE A 34 -8.43 -19.98 10.69
N GLY A 35 -8.74 -19.94 12.00
CA GLY A 35 -9.66 -19.00 12.63
C GLY A 35 -9.02 -18.36 13.87
N ALA A 36 -9.81 -17.66 14.70
CA ALA A 36 -9.36 -16.98 15.93
C ALA A 36 -8.71 -17.92 17.00
N GLN A 37 -8.73 -19.23 16.79
CA GLN A 37 -8.20 -20.25 17.70
C GLN A 37 -6.67 -20.40 17.67
N ASP A 38 -5.98 -19.87 16.64
CA ASP A 38 -4.51 -19.83 16.57
C ASP A 38 -3.87 -18.71 17.40
N GLN A 39 -4.69 -17.87 18.04
CA GLN A 39 -4.18 -16.90 19.01
C GLN A 39 -3.77 -17.53 20.34
N GLY A 40 -4.01 -18.83 20.55
CA GLY A 40 -3.57 -19.58 21.73
C GLY A 40 -2.14 -20.11 21.63
N ARG A 41 -1.55 -20.43 22.80
CA ARG A 41 -0.18 -20.98 22.93
C ARG A 41 0.11 -22.13 21.98
N THR A 42 -0.80 -23.11 21.90
CA THR A 42 -0.61 -24.35 21.14
C THR A 42 -0.55 -24.11 19.63
N GLY A 43 -1.50 -23.33 19.10
CA GLY A 43 -1.58 -23.00 17.68
C GLY A 43 -0.36 -22.20 17.21
N PHE A 44 -0.05 -21.11 17.93
CA PHE A 44 1.12 -20.29 17.66
C PHE A 44 2.43 -21.09 17.65
N CYS A 45 2.63 -21.97 18.64
CA CYS A 45 3.86 -22.77 18.73
C CYS A 45 3.92 -23.91 17.70
N ALA A 46 2.78 -24.44 17.25
CA ALA A 46 2.73 -25.46 16.20
C ALA A 46 3.07 -24.87 14.83
N LEU A 47 2.55 -23.66 14.54
CA LEU A 47 2.71 -22.96 13.27
C LEU A 47 3.80 -21.88 13.27
N LEU A 48 4.63 -21.81 14.30
CA LEU A 48 5.68 -20.80 14.44
C LEU A 48 6.58 -20.69 13.19
N HIS A 49 6.81 -21.79 12.49
CA HIS A 49 7.61 -21.78 11.27
C HIS A 49 7.01 -20.96 10.14
N TYR A 50 5.68 -20.95 9.97
CA TYR A 50 5.01 -20.06 9.02
C TYR A 50 5.26 -18.60 9.40
N HIS A 51 5.07 -18.23 10.67
CA HIS A 51 5.30 -16.86 11.12
C HIS A 51 6.74 -16.39 10.91
N LEU A 52 7.74 -17.24 11.17
CA LEU A 52 9.15 -16.90 10.95
C LEU A 52 9.46 -16.71 9.46
N ILE A 53 8.90 -17.56 8.59
CA ILE A 53 9.03 -17.48 7.13
C ILE A 53 8.29 -16.26 6.57
N GLU A 54 7.18 -15.85 7.18
CA GLU A 54 6.40 -14.65 6.85
C GLU A 54 7.03 -13.35 7.37
N GLY A 55 8.16 -13.44 8.08
CA GLY A 55 8.97 -12.28 8.47
C GLY A 55 8.98 -11.93 9.96
N MET A 56 8.32 -12.71 10.82
CA MET A 56 8.41 -12.52 12.27
C MET A 56 9.85 -12.69 12.75
N SER A 57 10.32 -11.73 13.54
CA SER A 57 11.65 -11.78 14.13
C SER A 57 11.72 -12.75 15.32
N ASP A 58 12.93 -13.24 15.61
CA ASP A 58 13.19 -14.09 16.79
C ASP A 58 12.76 -13.36 18.09
N LYS A 59 12.97 -12.04 18.16
CA LYS A 59 12.58 -11.21 19.30
C LYS A 59 11.06 -11.15 19.50
N GLU A 60 10.31 -10.96 18.42
CA GLU A 60 8.84 -10.92 18.47
C GLU A 60 8.26 -12.28 18.82
N ALA A 61 8.82 -13.36 18.26
CA ALA A 61 8.41 -14.72 18.58
C ALA A 61 8.58 -15.03 20.08
N LEU A 62 9.74 -14.68 20.65
CA LEU A 62 10.01 -14.86 22.09
C LEU A 62 9.09 -13.99 22.96
N ALA A 63 8.87 -12.74 22.58
CA ALA A 63 7.96 -11.84 23.29
C ALA A 63 6.53 -12.40 23.31
N ARG A 64 6.05 -12.95 22.19
CA ARG A 64 4.72 -13.55 22.08
C ARG A 64 4.60 -14.86 22.85
N MET A 65 5.62 -15.73 22.84
CA MET A 65 5.65 -16.93 23.69
C MET A 65 5.59 -16.58 25.19
N LYS A 66 6.23 -15.48 25.60
CA LYS A 66 6.18 -14.99 26.97
C LYS A 66 4.77 -14.54 27.40
N LEU A 67 3.97 -13.98 26.48
CA LEU A 67 2.56 -13.65 26.74
C LEU A 67 1.71 -14.90 27.01
N TYR A 68 2.14 -16.06 26.54
CA TYR A 68 1.52 -17.36 26.82
C TYR A 68 2.10 -18.06 28.06
N GLU A 69 2.76 -17.30 28.93
CA GLU A 69 3.36 -17.77 30.19
C GLU A 69 4.38 -18.90 29.99
N MET A 70 5.02 -18.95 28.81
CA MET A 70 6.13 -19.88 28.58
C MET A 70 7.36 -19.44 29.36
N SER A 71 8.06 -20.40 29.97
CA SER A 71 9.36 -20.11 30.55
C SER A 71 10.37 -19.75 29.46
N GLU A 72 11.41 -19.01 29.84
CA GLU A 72 12.48 -18.64 28.90
C GLU A 72 13.15 -19.87 28.27
N ILE A 73 13.30 -20.94 29.02
CA ILE A 73 13.88 -22.21 28.54
C ILE A 73 12.95 -22.83 27.49
N GLU A 74 11.65 -22.92 27.76
CA GLU A 74 10.66 -23.47 26.83
C GLU A 74 10.56 -22.66 25.54
N ALA A 75 10.56 -21.33 25.63
CA ALA A 75 10.46 -20.44 24.48
C ALA A 75 11.69 -20.56 23.58
N ASN A 76 12.89 -20.54 24.17
CA ASN A 76 14.14 -20.70 23.43
C ASN A 76 14.26 -22.09 22.78
N PHE A 77 13.85 -23.14 23.49
CA PHE A 77 13.82 -24.48 22.93
C PHE A 77 12.85 -24.58 21.74
N THR A 78 11.64 -24.04 21.88
CA THR A 78 10.62 -24.03 20.82
C THR A 78 11.10 -23.26 19.59
N LEU A 79 11.70 -22.09 19.78
CA LEU A 79 12.27 -21.30 18.69
C LEU A 79 13.40 -22.07 17.99
N LYS A 80 14.34 -22.64 18.75
CA LYS A 80 15.46 -23.43 18.20
C LYS A 80 14.96 -24.60 17.36
N ARG A 81 14.03 -25.40 17.89
CA ARG A 81 13.42 -26.53 17.17
C ARG A 81 12.70 -26.11 15.89
N THR A 82 12.06 -24.94 15.92
CA THR A 82 11.40 -24.39 14.74
C THR A 82 12.40 -23.98 13.66
N LYS A 83 13.50 -23.33 14.04
CA LYS A 83 14.57 -22.98 13.10
C LYS A 83 15.27 -24.22 12.53
N GLU A 84 15.51 -25.24 13.36
CA GLU A 84 16.02 -26.54 12.91
C GLU A 84 15.09 -27.20 11.89
N PHE A 85 13.77 -27.14 12.12
CA PHE A 85 12.78 -27.67 11.17
C PHE A 85 12.83 -26.94 9.82
N ILE A 86 12.85 -25.60 9.83
CA ILE A 86 12.90 -24.79 8.61
C ILE A 86 14.17 -25.10 7.80
N ALA A 87 15.33 -25.11 8.47
CA ALA A 87 16.61 -25.34 7.81
C ALA A 87 16.78 -26.79 7.31
N ASN A 88 16.47 -27.78 8.15
CA ASN A 88 16.84 -29.18 7.88
C ASN A 88 15.71 -30.00 7.24
N VAL A 89 14.45 -29.60 7.43
CA VAL A 89 13.29 -30.31 6.86
C VAL A 89 12.76 -29.57 5.66
N LEU A 90 12.46 -28.27 5.80
CA LEU A 90 11.95 -27.48 4.68
C LEU A 90 13.05 -27.04 3.70
N GLU A 91 14.33 -27.11 4.10
CA GLU A 91 15.48 -26.64 3.31
C GLU A 91 15.32 -25.18 2.87
N ILE A 92 14.75 -24.36 3.76
CA ILE A 92 14.55 -22.93 3.54
C ILE A 92 15.65 -22.16 4.26
N ASP A 93 16.36 -21.31 3.51
CA ASP A 93 17.26 -20.33 4.10
C ASP A 93 16.44 -19.16 4.68
N LEU A 94 16.24 -19.21 6.00
CA LEU A 94 15.50 -18.19 6.73
C LEU A 94 16.18 -16.82 6.66
N ASP A 95 17.52 -16.77 6.62
CA ASP A 95 18.26 -15.51 6.57
C ASP A 95 18.19 -14.89 5.17
N GLU A 96 18.18 -15.72 4.11
CA GLU A 96 17.87 -15.28 2.75
C GLU A 96 16.43 -14.75 2.65
N ILE A 97 15.44 -15.48 3.16
CA ILE A 97 14.04 -15.03 3.17
C ILE A 97 13.90 -13.73 3.94
N ARG A 98 14.50 -13.62 5.13
CA ARG A 98 14.48 -12.38 5.93
C ARG A 98 15.24 -11.26 5.26
N GLY A 99 16.34 -11.54 4.57
CA GLY A 99 17.07 -10.59 3.75
C GLY A 99 16.22 -10.08 2.58
N ASN A 100 15.42 -10.94 1.97
CA ASN A 100 14.48 -10.61 0.89
C ASN A 100 13.21 -9.89 1.40
N LEU A 101 12.71 -10.22 2.59
CA LEU A 101 11.59 -9.52 3.23
C LEU A 101 12.00 -8.14 3.76
N LYS A 102 13.23 -8.03 4.27
CA LYS A 102 13.89 -6.75 4.58
C LYS A 102 14.52 -6.10 3.36
N SER A 103 14.40 -6.71 2.17
CA SER A 103 15.00 -6.16 0.97
C SER A 103 14.32 -4.85 0.72
N THR A 104 15.15 -3.84 0.81
CA THR A 104 14.91 -2.43 0.57
C THR A 104 14.06 -2.23 -0.71
N ALA A 105 14.10 -3.16 -1.68
CA ALA A 105 13.25 -3.21 -2.87
C ALA A 105 11.73 -3.32 -2.62
N ARG A 106 11.27 -4.07 -1.61
CA ARG A 106 9.83 -4.17 -1.29
C ARG A 106 9.33 -2.90 -0.60
N TYR A 107 10.15 -2.32 0.27
CA TYR A 107 9.87 -1.02 0.87
C TYR A 107 9.81 0.10 -0.17
N ILE A 108 10.72 0.12 -1.16
CA ILE A 108 10.60 1.04 -2.32
C ILE A 108 9.25 0.84 -2.98
N TYR A 109 8.88 -0.40 -3.30
CA TYR A 109 7.63 -0.64 -4.01
C TYR A 109 6.42 -0.13 -3.21
N GLU A 110 6.32 -0.48 -1.93
CA GLU A 110 5.19 -0.06 -1.08
C GLU A 110 5.16 1.46 -0.86
N ASP A 111 6.31 2.12 -0.64
CA ASP A 111 6.36 3.57 -0.42
C ASP A 111 6.18 4.36 -1.72
N VAL A 112 6.73 3.90 -2.84
CA VAL A 112 6.48 4.47 -4.17
C VAL A 112 4.99 4.38 -4.51
N GLN A 113 4.34 3.24 -4.24
CA GLN A 113 2.90 3.11 -4.50
C GLN A 113 2.08 4.10 -3.68
N LYS A 114 2.41 4.31 -2.39
CA LYS A 114 1.75 5.32 -1.55
C LYS A 114 1.95 6.73 -2.13
N MET A 115 3.18 7.09 -2.48
CA MET A 115 3.48 8.41 -3.05
C MET A 115 2.73 8.64 -4.37
N LEU A 116 2.68 7.63 -5.25
CA LEU A 116 1.97 7.74 -6.52
C LEU A 116 0.46 7.90 -6.33
N LEU A 117 -0.13 7.16 -5.39
CA LEU A 117 -1.56 7.25 -5.07
C LEU A 117 -1.92 8.62 -4.47
N GLU A 118 -1.09 9.11 -3.55
CA GLU A 118 -1.28 10.42 -2.92
C GLU A 118 -1.15 11.56 -3.94
N LEU A 119 -0.19 11.45 -4.87
CA LEU A 119 -0.09 12.40 -5.99
C LEU A 119 -1.35 12.41 -6.87
N ASP A 120 -1.93 11.25 -7.14
CA ASP A 120 -3.16 11.15 -7.93
C ASP A 120 -4.36 11.78 -7.20
N HIS A 121 -4.50 11.53 -5.89
CA HIS A 121 -5.55 12.15 -5.09
C HIS A 121 -5.42 13.68 -5.06
N ARG A 122 -4.22 14.21 -4.79
CA ARG A 122 -4.00 15.66 -4.75
C ARG A 122 -4.23 16.32 -6.10
N TYR A 123 -3.78 15.68 -7.18
CA TYR A 123 -4.04 16.17 -8.52
C TYR A 123 -5.55 16.30 -8.79
N GLU A 124 -6.33 15.27 -8.47
CA GLU A 124 -7.78 15.31 -8.67
C GLU A 124 -8.49 16.33 -7.76
N ASP A 125 -8.06 16.46 -6.51
CA ASP A 125 -8.59 17.45 -5.56
C ASP A 125 -8.31 18.89 -6.05
N GLU A 126 -7.07 19.20 -6.43
CA GLU A 126 -6.67 20.55 -6.90
C GLU A 126 -7.30 20.89 -8.24
N ARG A 127 -7.44 19.89 -9.12
CA ARG A 127 -8.07 20.03 -10.44
C ARG A 127 -9.55 20.37 -10.35
N HIS A 128 -10.26 19.89 -9.33
CA HIS A 128 -11.67 20.19 -9.12
C HIS A 128 -11.91 21.30 -8.09
N GLY A 129 -10.84 21.72 -7.39
CA GLY A 129 -10.87 22.84 -6.47
C GLY A 129 -11.26 24.16 -7.13
N TYR A 130 -11.68 25.11 -6.30
CA TYR A 130 -12.08 26.45 -6.75
C TYR A 130 -10.94 27.18 -7.45
N ILE A 131 -11.29 28.11 -8.34
CA ILE A 131 -10.33 28.94 -9.07
C ILE A 131 -10.61 30.42 -8.83
N GLU A 132 -9.55 31.18 -8.54
CA GLU A 132 -9.64 32.63 -8.50
C GLU A 132 -9.65 33.20 -9.93
N PHE A 133 -10.66 34.00 -10.25
CA PHE A 133 -10.80 34.68 -11.53
C PHE A 133 -11.44 36.04 -11.28
N GLU A 134 -10.84 37.11 -11.82
CA GLU A 134 -11.32 38.49 -11.66
C GLU A 134 -11.59 38.91 -10.18
N GLY A 135 -10.82 38.35 -9.24
CA GLY A 135 -10.94 38.65 -7.80
C GLY A 135 -12.04 37.88 -7.06
N SER A 136 -12.75 36.97 -7.73
CA SER A 136 -13.75 36.07 -7.15
C SER A 136 -13.35 34.61 -7.30
N HIS A 137 -13.88 33.75 -6.44
CA HIS A 137 -13.61 32.30 -6.48
C HIS A 137 -14.77 31.57 -7.14
N PHE A 138 -14.50 30.83 -8.22
CA PHE A 138 -15.50 30.11 -8.98
C PHE A 138 -15.33 28.59 -8.85
N GLN A 139 -16.45 27.88 -8.98
CA GLN A 139 -16.45 26.44 -9.11
C GLN A 139 -15.78 26.02 -10.43
N ALA A 140 -14.91 25.02 -10.35
CA ALA A 140 -14.19 24.47 -11.50
C ALA A 140 -14.39 22.95 -11.62
N ASP A 141 -15.48 22.44 -11.06
CA ASP A 141 -15.87 21.04 -11.16
C ASP A 141 -16.34 20.67 -12.57
N GLU A 142 -16.59 19.37 -12.80
CA GLU A 142 -17.00 18.85 -14.11
C GLU A 142 -18.32 19.46 -14.60
N SER A 143 -19.24 19.74 -13.69
CA SER A 143 -20.52 20.39 -14.00
C SER A 143 -20.31 21.82 -14.51
N SER A 144 -19.53 22.62 -13.78
CA SER A 144 -19.21 24.01 -14.13
C SER A 144 -18.51 24.09 -15.49
N ARG A 145 -17.54 23.19 -15.73
CA ARG A 145 -16.84 23.09 -17.02
C ARG A 145 -17.78 22.77 -18.17
N THR A 146 -18.70 21.82 -17.95
CA THR A 146 -19.69 21.41 -18.95
C THR A 146 -20.62 22.57 -19.30
N ILE A 147 -21.16 23.25 -18.29
CA ILE A 147 -22.08 24.38 -18.47
C ILE A 147 -21.37 25.56 -19.16
N LEU A 148 -20.14 25.89 -18.74
CA LEU A 148 -19.33 26.92 -19.42
C LEU A 148 -19.13 26.56 -20.90
N GLY A 149 -18.81 25.31 -21.20
CA GLY A 149 -18.68 24.81 -22.57
C GLY A 149 -19.95 24.98 -23.40
N GLN A 150 -21.12 24.71 -22.81
CA GLN A 150 -22.41 24.89 -23.49
C GLN A 150 -22.69 26.35 -23.85
N TYR A 151 -22.47 27.30 -22.92
CA TYR A 151 -22.64 28.72 -23.20
C TYR A 151 -21.69 29.22 -24.29
N ILE A 152 -20.44 28.76 -24.28
CA ILE A 152 -19.44 29.10 -25.30
C ILE A 152 -19.84 28.54 -26.67
N GLN A 153 -20.29 27.28 -26.74
CA GLN A 153 -20.70 26.65 -27.99
C GLN A 153 -21.96 27.28 -28.59
N ALA A 154 -22.91 27.67 -27.75
CA ALA A 154 -24.14 28.33 -28.16
C ALA A 154 -23.97 29.83 -28.45
N ASP A 155 -22.77 30.39 -28.24
CA ASP A 155 -22.47 31.82 -28.31
C ASP A 155 -23.52 32.69 -27.57
N THR A 156 -23.98 32.18 -26.42
CA THR A 156 -25.06 32.78 -25.64
C THR A 156 -24.57 33.02 -24.23
N ALA A 157 -24.69 34.28 -23.77
CA ALA A 157 -24.26 34.66 -22.43
C ALA A 157 -25.25 34.15 -21.36
N PRO A 158 -24.77 33.62 -20.23
CA PRO A 158 -25.64 33.41 -19.08
C PRO A 158 -26.16 34.76 -18.55
N GLU A 159 -27.36 34.76 -17.95
CA GLU A 159 -27.88 35.97 -17.29
C GLU A 159 -26.95 36.39 -16.13
N TYR A 160 -26.40 35.40 -15.43
CA TYR A 160 -25.43 35.58 -14.36
C TYR A 160 -24.62 34.33 -14.12
N TRP A 161 -23.54 34.47 -13.36
CA TRP A 161 -22.79 33.36 -12.79
C TRP A 161 -22.68 33.51 -11.27
N LEU A 162 -22.57 32.39 -10.56
CA LEU A 162 -22.40 32.37 -9.11
C LEU A 162 -20.95 32.04 -8.76
N ASP A 163 -20.39 32.79 -7.81
CA ASP A 163 -19.14 32.42 -7.16
C ASP A 163 -19.38 31.35 -6.08
N THR A 164 -18.33 30.89 -5.42
CA THR A 164 -18.41 29.86 -4.36
C THR A 164 -19.13 30.34 -3.10
N LEU A 165 -19.39 31.64 -2.97
CA LEU A 165 -20.16 32.26 -1.88
C LEU A 165 -21.62 32.54 -2.28
N ASN A 166 -22.04 32.10 -3.47
CA ASN A 166 -23.34 32.40 -4.08
C ASN A 166 -23.57 33.89 -4.40
N THR A 167 -22.49 34.67 -4.58
CA THR A 167 -22.57 36.04 -5.10
C THR A 167 -22.95 36.02 -6.57
N LYS A 168 -23.96 36.79 -6.96
CA LYS A 168 -24.41 36.92 -8.35
C LYS A 168 -23.50 37.89 -9.11
N HIS A 169 -22.78 37.39 -10.11
CA HIS A 169 -22.03 38.18 -11.09
C HIS A 169 -22.89 38.39 -12.34
N SER A 170 -23.32 39.63 -12.58
CA SER A 170 -24.23 40.01 -13.66
C SER A 170 -23.92 41.42 -14.19
N PRO A 171 -23.89 41.64 -15.52
CA PRO A 171 -23.99 40.61 -16.56
C PRO A 171 -22.72 39.74 -16.58
N PHE A 172 -22.85 38.48 -17.00
CA PHE A 172 -21.70 37.60 -17.21
C PHE A 172 -21.62 37.26 -18.70
N THR A 173 -20.52 37.64 -19.35
CA THR A 173 -20.41 37.61 -20.81
C THR A 173 -19.90 36.27 -21.34
N VAL A 174 -20.14 35.98 -22.62
CA VAL A 174 -19.54 34.82 -23.31
C VAL A 174 -18.01 34.88 -23.25
N ASP A 175 -17.42 36.06 -23.35
CA ASP A 175 -15.97 36.22 -23.26
C ASP A 175 -15.44 35.94 -21.85
N GLN A 176 -16.20 36.28 -20.79
CA GLN A 176 -15.88 35.85 -19.42
C GLN A 176 -16.03 34.34 -19.24
N CYS A 177 -17.02 33.69 -19.88
CA CYS A 177 -17.10 32.22 -19.89
C CYS A 177 -15.85 31.60 -20.54
N LYS A 178 -15.41 32.12 -21.70
CA LYS A 178 -14.19 31.68 -22.38
C LYS A 178 -12.95 31.90 -21.52
N ALA A 179 -12.84 33.06 -20.89
CA ALA A 179 -11.70 33.40 -20.04
C ALA A 179 -11.64 32.53 -18.78
N LEU A 180 -12.77 32.31 -18.11
CA LEU A 180 -12.86 31.43 -16.93
C LEU A 180 -12.53 29.97 -17.30
N LEU A 181 -13.12 29.44 -18.37
CA LEU A 181 -12.78 28.08 -18.84
C LEU A 181 -11.31 27.98 -19.26
N GLY A 182 -10.78 29.01 -19.92
CA GLY A 182 -9.36 29.11 -20.27
C GLY A 182 -8.44 29.10 -19.05
N ALA A 183 -8.81 29.81 -17.98
CA ALA A 183 -8.07 29.80 -16.72
C ALA A 183 -8.07 28.42 -16.06
N ILE A 184 -9.22 27.73 -16.06
CA ILE A 184 -9.33 26.35 -15.56
C ILE A 184 -8.41 25.42 -16.34
N VAL A 185 -8.47 25.47 -17.68
CA VAL A 185 -7.62 24.63 -18.55
C VAL A 185 -6.14 24.94 -18.37
N ALA A 186 -5.77 26.21 -18.23
CA ALA A 186 -4.38 26.61 -17.99
C ALA A 186 -3.85 26.07 -16.65
N ARG A 187 -4.65 26.15 -15.57
CA ARG A 187 -4.31 25.56 -14.27
C ARG A 187 -4.15 24.04 -14.40
N ASP A 188 -5.10 23.36 -15.02
CA ASP A 188 -5.05 21.90 -15.23
C ASP A 188 -3.78 21.48 -15.98
N GLN A 189 -3.35 22.25 -16.98
CA GLN A 189 -2.12 21.98 -17.72
C GLN A 189 -0.88 22.07 -16.82
N VAL A 190 -0.82 23.08 -15.94
CA VAL A 190 0.27 23.24 -14.96
C VAL A 190 0.28 22.07 -13.97
N LEU A 191 -0.89 21.74 -13.41
CA LEU A 191 -1.03 20.61 -12.47
C LEU A 191 -0.63 19.28 -13.12
N HIS A 192 -1.06 19.05 -14.36
CA HIS A 192 -0.74 17.82 -15.09
C HIS A 192 0.76 17.71 -15.37
N SER A 193 1.41 18.81 -15.79
CA SER A 193 2.87 18.84 -16.01
C SER A 193 3.62 18.54 -14.72
N ALA A 194 3.25 19.20 -13.60
CA ALA A 194 3.88 18.99 -12.31
C ALA A 194 3.72 17.55 -11.81
N MET A 195 2.50 16.99 -11.90
CA MET A 195 2.25 15.59 -11.55
C MET A 195 3.10 14.63 -12.40
N ALA A 196 3.16 14.84 -13.72
CA ALA A 196 3.93 14.00 -14.62
C ALA A 196 5.45 14.03 -14.28
N ASP A 197 5.98 15.22 -14.01
CA ASP A 197 7.38 15.39 -13.59
C ASP A 197 7.65 14.73 -12.22
N ASN A 198 6.76 14.88 -11.25
CA ASN A 198 6.88 14.23 -9.94
C ASN A 198 6.85 12.69 -10.05
N LYS A 199 5.91 12.14 -10.84
CA LYS A 199 5.85 10.69 -11.11
C LYS A 199 7.12 10.19 -11.82
N ARG A 200 7.69 10.98 -12.74
CA ARG A 200 8.97 10.65 -13.39
C ARG A 200 10.09 10.60 -12.35
N GLN A 201 10.24 11.62 -11.51
CA GLN A 201 11.27 11.67 -10.47
C GLN A 201 11.16 10.49 -9.49
N ILE A 202 9.96 10.15 -9.03
CA ILE A 202 9.73 8.99 -8.16
C ILE A 202 10.21 7.69 -8.83
N ARG A 203 9.87 7.48 -10.11
CA ARG A 203 10.31 6.28 -10.85
C ARG A 203 11.82 6.23 -11.01
N GLU A 204 12.46 7.33 -11.38
CA GLU A 204 13.92 7.40 -11.54
C GLU A 204 14.66 7.12 -10.22
N LEU A 205 14.16 7.66 -9.10
CA LEU A 205 14.73 7.41 -7.78
C LEU A 205 14.50 5.96 -7.33
N ALA A 206 13.32 5.40 -7.62
CA ALA A 206 13.00 4.00 -7.35
C ALA A 206 13.89 3.04 -8.15
N GLU A 207 14.10 3.29 -9.44
CA GLU A 207 14.99 2.53 -10.32
C GLU A 207 16.44 2.55 -9.81
N LYS A 208 16.91 3.72 -9.36
CA LYS A 208 18.24 3.90 -8.77
C LYS A 208 18.37 3.37 -7.35
N ARG A 209 17.25 2.95 -6.75
CA ARG A 209 17.16 2.55 -5.33
C ARG A 209 17.64 3.64 -4.37
N ASP A 210 17.32 4.90 -4.67
CA ASP A 210 17.71 6.06 -3.87
C ASP A 210 16.64 6.39 -2.80
N TYR A 211 16.79 5.77 -1.63
CA TYR A 211 15.88 5.93 -0.48
C TYR A 211 15.88 7.33 0.09
N THR A 212 17.06 7.95 0.20
CA THR A 212 17.19 9.29 0.75
C THR A 212 16.54 10.29 -0.20
N GLY A 213 16.77 10.14 -1.50
CA GLY A 213 16.10 10.95 -2.52
C GLY A 213 14.59 10.80 -2.51
N LEU A 214 14.05 9.58 -2.44
CA LEU A 214 12.59 9.35 -2.35
C LEU A 214 11.98 10.01 -1.11
N LYS A 215 12.64 9.89 0.04
CA LYS A 215 12.16 10.49 1.29
C LYS A 215 12.19 12.02 1.22
N THR A 216 13.30 12.59 0.76
CA THR A 216 13.42 14.05 0.58
C THR A 216 12.39 14.57 -0.42
N LEU A 217 12.12 13.83 -1.50
CA LEU A 217 11.07 14.20 -2.45
C LEU A 217 9.69 14.15 -1.80
N SER A 218 9.37 13.09 -1.04
CA SER A 218 8.10 12.99 -0.28
C SER A 218 7.90 14.19 0.65
N GLU A 219 8.93 14.51 1.46
CA GLU A 219 8.90 15.65 2.38
C GLU A 219 8.72 16.98 1.63
N SER A 220 9.41 17.17 0.49
CA SER A 220 9.29 18.40 -0.31
C SER A 220 7.90 18.58 -0.94
N LEU A 221 7.23 17.45 -1.23
CA LEU A 221 5.87 17.42 -1.72
C LEU A 221 4.85 17.48 -0.58
N GLY A 222 5.28 17.45 0.68
CA GLY A 222 4.40 17.46 1.86
C GLY A 222 3.61 16.16 2.04
N MET A 223 4.18 15.02 1.66
CA MET A 223 3.61 13.66 1.84
C MET A 223 4.31 12.92 2.99
#